data_AF-Q24EZ7-F1
#
_entry.id   AF-Q24EZ7-F1
#
_cell.length_a   1.000
_cell.length_b   1.000
_cell.length_c   1.000
_cell.angle_alpha   90.00
_cell.angle_beta   90.00
_cell.angle_gamma   90.00
#
_symmetry.space_group_name_H-M   'P 1'
#
loop_
_entity.id
_entity.type
_entity.pdbx_description
1 polymer ?
#
loop_
_entity_poly.entity_id
_entity_poly.type
_entity_poly.pdbx_seq_one_letter_code
_entity_poly.pdbx_strand_id
1 'polypeptide(L)'
;MKMRKLIFLAVIAVCLSIAYAQSNNDDKDGGYQLVDYNEEMHGEAYQAALDYLISKKIVTSDVTPKIAAVYQKVVSGFMFKFYIMFDDQGWIVEVLSQPWLKNLQVVSFKKIDNN
;
A
#
# COMPACT_ATOMS: atom_id res chain seq x y z
N MET A 1 -48.92 3.24 -9.32
CA MET A 1 -47.90 2.16 -9.25
C MET A 1 -46.83 2.31 -10.35
N LYS A 2 -46.11 3.45 -10.39
CA LYS A 2 -45.04 3.71 -11.39
C LYS A 2 -43.72 4.23 -10.77
N MET A 3 -43.75 4.83 -9.59
CA MET A 3 -42.54 5.37 -8.92
C MET A 3 -41.59 4.30 -8.35
N ARG A 4 -42.09 3.15 -7.86
CA ARG A 4 -41.23 2.13 -7.25
C ARG A 4 -40.24 1.49 -8.23
N LYS A 5 -40.57 1.38 -9.53
CA LYS A 5 -39.69 0.75 -10.53
C LYS A 5 -38.49 1.62 -10.93
N LEU A 6 -38.61 2.94 -10.83
CA LEU A 6 -37.53 3.88 -11.17
C LEU A 6 -36.41 3.87 -10.13
N ILE A 7 -36.75 3.65 -8.85
CA ILE A 7 -35.78 3.61 -7.75
C ILE A 7 -34.84 2.41 -7.91
N PHE A 8 -35.36 1.22 -8.25
CA PHE A 8 -34.52 0.04 -8.48
C PHE A 8 -33.57 0.21 -9.66
N LEU A 9 -34.01 0.90 -10.71
CA LEU A 9 -33.20 1.16 -11.90
C LEU A 9 -32.02 2.10 -11.60
N ALA A 10 -32.24 3.10 -10.75
CA ALA A 10 -31.19 4.01 -10.29
C ALA A 10 -30.17 3.29 -9.39
N VAL A 11 -30.62 2.43 -8.48
CA VAL A 11 -29.72 1.66 -7.59
C VAL A 11 -28.82 0.72 -8.41
N ILE A 12 -29.37 0.04 -9.42
CA ILE A 12 -28.59 -0.86 -10.28
C ILE A 12 -27.55 -0.07 -11.10
N ALA A 13 -27.91 1.10 -11.64
CA ALA A 13 -26.98 1.95 -12.41
C ALA A 13 -25.83 2.50 -11.55
N VAL A 14 -26.08 2.82 -10.28
CA VAL A 14 -25.04 3.25 -9.33
C VAL A 14 -24.13 2.08 -8.96
N CYS A 15 -24.67 0.88 -8.73
CA CYS A 15 -23.86 -0.29 -8.42
C CYS A 15 -22.97 -0.72 -9.59
N LEU A 16 -23.47 -0.65 -10.83
CA LEU A 16 -22.70 -0.98 -12.03
C LEU A 16 -21.59 0.02 -12.31
N SER A 17 -21.81 1.31 -12.05
CA SER A 17 -20.77 2.32 -12.22
C SER A 17 -19.66 2.21 -11.16
N ILE A 18 -19.98 1.80 -9.92
CA ILE A 18 -18.98 1.50 -8.89
C ILE A 18 -18.17 0.25 -9.26
N ALA A 19 -18.83 -0.83 -9.72
CA ALA A 19 -18.16 -2.06 -10.13
C ALA A 19 -17.25 -1.82 -11.35
N TYR A 20 -17.68 -1.02 -12.33
CA TYR A 20 -16.88 -0.69 -13.50
C TYR A 20 -15.68 0.22 -13.16
N ALA A 21 -15.84 1.15 -12.20
CA ALA A 21 -14.74 1.95 -11.69
C ALA A 21 -13.71 1.14 -10.89
N GLN A 22 -14.12 0.05 -10.23
CA GLN A 22 -13.19 -0.92 -9.63
C GLN A 22 -12.49 -1.76 -10.70
N SER A 23 -13.22 -2.28 -11.68
CA SER A 23 -12.69 -3.16 -12.73
C SER A 23 -11.73 -2.49 -13.72
N ASN A 24 -11.86 -1.18 -13.96
CA ASN A 24 -10.96 -0.44 -14.85
C ASN A 24 -9.81 0.26 -14.11
N ASN A 25 -9.65 0.03 -12.81
CA ASN A 25 -8.55 0.57 -12.00
C ASN A 25 -7.65 -0.55 -11.45
N ASP A 26 -7.64 -1.73 -12.06
CA ASP A 26 -6.70 -2.79 -11.69
C ASP A 26 -5.22 -2.35 -11.86
N ASP A 27 -4.95 -1.26 -12.59
CA ASP A 27 -3.63 -0.63 -12.70
C ASP A 27 -3.41 0.57 -11.75
N LYS A 28 -4.44 1.07 -11.06
CA LYS A 28 -4.28 2.12 -10.03
C LYS A 28 -4.21 1.46 -8.68
N ASP A 29 -3.02 1.03 -8.34
CA ASP A 29 -2.52 0.55 -7.05
C ASP A 29 -3.26 1.18 -5.84
N GLY A 30 -4.50 0.78 -5.56
CA GLY A 30 -5.37 1.22 -4.46
C GLY A 30 -5.46 2.72 -4.11
N GLY A 31 -5.09 3.67 -4.99
CA GLY A 31 -4.97 5.10 -4.63
C GLY A 31 -3.61 5.51 -4.04
N TYR A 32 -2.59 4.66 -4.17
CA TYR A 32 -1.19 4.99 -3.90
C TYR A 32 -0.63 5.95 -4.96
N GLN A 33 0.21 6.88 -4.51
CA GLN A 33 0.97 7.80 -5.35
C GLN A 33 2.46 7.56 -5.12
N LEU A 34 3.23 7.51 -6.20
CA LEU A 34 4.69 7.47 -6.12
C LEU A 34 5.19 8.79 -5.52
N VAL A 35 6.06 8.71 -4.51
CA VAL A 35 6.65 9.87 -3.83
C VAL A 35 8.15 9.69 -3.69
N ASP A 36 8.87 10.80 -3.61
CA ASP A 36 10.28 10.77 -3.28
C ASP A 36 10.48 10.38 -1.81
N TYR A 37 11.52 9.58 -1.54
CA TYR A 37 11.88 9.27 -0.17
C TYR A 37 12.32 10.54 0.56
N ASN A 38 11.79 10.70 1.76
CA ASN A 38 12.08 11.79 2.68
C ASN A 38 12.21 11.19 4.08
N GLU A 39 13.37 11.36 4.71
CA GLU A 39 13.70 10.75 6.00
C GLU A 39 12.75 11.21 7.12
N GLU A 40 12.40 12.50 7.17
CA GLU A 40 11.53 13.06 8.21
C GLU A 40 10.11 12.48 8.16
N MET A 41 9.60 12.23 6.96
CA MET A 41 8.24 11.73 6.76
C MET A 41 8.15 10.20 6.77
N HIS A 42 9.16 9.53 6.22
CA HIS A 42 9.11 8.10 5.94
C HIS A 42 10.02 7.26 6.83
N GLY A 43 11.02 7.86 7.49
CA GLY A 43 12.10 7.16 8.17
C GLY A 43 11.62 6.16 9.21
N GLU A 44 10.71 6.56 10.11
CA GLU A 44 10.16 5.66 11.12
C GLU A 44 9.41 4.46 10.51
N ALA A 45 8.60 4.72 9.47
CA ALA A 45 7.85 3.68 8.78
C ALA A 45 8.77 2.75 7.98
N TYR A 46 9.83 3.31 7.38
CA TYR A 46 10.83 2.54 6.66
C TYR A 46 11.64 1.65 7.60
N GLN A 47 12.05 2.17 8.75
CA GLN A 47 12.73 1.37 9.78
C GLN A 47 11.85 0.22 10.26
N ALA A 48 10.56 0.47 10.51
CA ALA A 48 9.61 -0.58 10.88
C ALA A 48 9.48 -1.66 9.78
N ALA A 49 9.56 -1.28 8.50
CA ALA A 49 9.57 -2.23 7.39
C ALA A 49 10.83 -3.11 7.41
N LEU A 50 12.01 -2.52 7.62
CA LEU A 50 13.27 -3.24 7.71
C LEU A 50 13.28 -4.22 8.89
N ASP A 51 12.91 -3.74 10.09
CA ASP A 51 12.86 -4.56 11.30
C ASP A 51 11.91 -5.75 11.12
N TYR A 52 10.78 -5.52 10.43
CA TYR A 52 9.84 -6.59 10.13
C TYR A 52 10.44 -7.65 9.20
N LEU A 53 11.12 -7.25 8.11
CA LEU A 53 11.78 -8.20 7.21
C LEU A 53 12.89 -9.00 7.91
N ILE A 54 13.68 -8.35 8.77
CA ILE A 54 14.70 -9.00 9.61
C ILE A 54 14.05 -10.00 10.57
N SER A 55 12.94 -9.62 11.22
CA SER A 55 12.21 -10.49 12.15
C SER A 55 11.67 -11.76 11.48
N LYS A 56 11.41 -11.71 10.17
CA LYS A 56 10.99 -12.85 9.35
C LYS A 56 12.15 -13.72 8.87
N LYS A 57 13.41 -13.38 9.23
CA LYS A 57 14.64 -14.04 8.77
C LYS A 57 14.77 -14.05 7.24
N ILE A 58 14.16 -13.06 6.58
CA ILE A 58 14.20 -12.90 5.12
C ILE A 58 15.52 -12.28 4.69
N VAL A 59 16.07 -11.41 5.54
CA VAL A 59 17.25 -10.61 5.30
C VAL A 59 18.28 -10.91 6.38
N THR A 60 19.54 -11.05 6.00
CA THR A 60 20.69 -11.08 6.92
C THR A 60 21.25 -9.66 7.10
N SER A 61 21.78 -9.34 8.28
CA SER A 61 22.29 -8.01 8.65
C SER A 61 23.38 -7.43 7.74
N ASP A 62 23.94 -8.26 6.87
CA ASP A 62 25.15 -7.94 6.11
C ASP A 62 24.83 -7.33 4.74
N VAL A 63 23.56 -7.31 4.34
CA VAL A 63 23.10 -6.74 3.05
C VAL A 63 22.54 -5.35 3.29
N THR A 64 23.07 -4.35 2.57
CA THR A 64 22.57 -2.98 2.65
C THR A 64 21.25 -2.87 1.86
N PRO A 65 20.12 -2.53 2.50
CA PRO A 65 18.86 -2.33 1.80
C PRO A 65 18.92 -1.13 0.86
N LYS A 66 18.32 -1.27 -0.33
CA LYS A 66 18.10 -0.15 -1.24
C LYS A 66 16.61 0.10 -1.42
N ILE A 67 16.18 1.36 -1.24
CA ILE A 67 14.83 1.78 -1.58
C ILE A 67 14.75 1.94 -3.11
N ALA A 68 13.95 1.10 -3.76
CA ALA A 68 13.69 1.18 -5.19
C ALA A 68 12.56 2.17 -5.51
N ALA A 69 11.52 2.20 -4.66
CA ALA A 69 10.40 3.13 -4.79
C ALA A 69 9.65 3.27 -3.46
N VAL A 70 8.99 4.41 -3.28
CA VAL A 70 8.10 4.67 -2.15
C VAL A 70 6.77 5.13 -2.69
N TYR A 71 5.70 4.50 -2.25
CA TYR A 71 4.35 4.96 -2.54
C TYR A 71 3.63 5.33 -1.26
N GLN A 72 2.79 6.35 -1.35
CA GLN A 72 1.99 6.84 -0.23
C GLN A 72 0.51 6.87 -0.59
N LYS A 73 -0.33 6.53 0.37
CA LYS A 73 -1.77 6.69 0.31
C LYS A 73 -2.27 7.30 1.61
N VAL A 74 -3.07 8.35 1.52
CA VAL A 74 -3.75 8.93 2.69
C VAL A 74 -5.00 8.10 3.00
N VAL A 75 -5.12 7.68 4.25
CA VAL A 75 -6.27 6.93 4.79
C VAL A 75 -6.71 7.61 6.10
N SER A 76 -7.23 6.85 7.08
CA SER A 76 -7.24 7.31 8.49
C SER A 76 -5.81 7.27 9.07
N GLY A 77 -4.87 7.92 8.40
CA GLY A 77 -3.42 7.80 8.62
C GLY A 77 -2.66 8.00 7.32
N PHE A 78 -1.41 7.57 7.32
CA PHE A 78 -0.61 7.39 6.13
C PHE A 78 -0.32 5.91 5.94
N MET A 79 -0.55 5.41 4.74
CA MET A 79 -0.12 4.09 4.34
C MET A 79 1.04 4.24 3.38
N PHE A 80 2.19 3.72 3.78
CA PHE A 80 3.41 3.73 2.98
C PHE A 80 3.65 2.34 2.41
N LYS A 81 4.01 2.27 1.14
CA LYS A 81 4.41 1.04 0.46
C LYS A 81 5.84 1.20 -0.03
N PHE A 82 6.75 0.47 0.60
CA PHE A 82 8.17 0.49 0.27
C PHE A 82 8.51 -0.68 -0.64
N TYR A 83 9.17 -0.37 -1.76
CA TYR A 83 9.83 -1.36 -2.60
C TYR A 83 11.30 -1.39 -2.17
N ILE A 84 11.71 -2.45 -1.50
CA ILE A 84 13.02 -2.61 -0.87
C ILE A 84 13.76 -3.74 -1.57
N MET A 85 14.98 -3.47 -2.02
CA MET A 85 15.86 -4.43 -2.65
C MET A 85 16.96 -4.84 -1.68
N PHE A 86 17.20 -6.14 -1.58
CA PHE A 86 18.35 -6.76 -0.94
C PHE A 86 19.05 -7.62 -1.99
N ASP A 87 20.23 -7.21 -2.43
CA ASP A 87 20.89 -7.76 -3.62
C ASP A 87 19.92 -7.82 -4.82
N ASP A 88 19.70 -9.01 -5.38
CA ASP A 88 18.78 -9.25 -6.50
C ASP A 88 17.35 -9.61 -6.07
N GLN A 89 17.04 -9.55 -4.77
CA GLN A 89 15.73 -9.87 -4.23
C GLN A 89 14.96 -8.62 -3.84
N GLY A 90 13.77 -8.45 -4.44
CA GLY A 90 12.86 -7.37 -4.11
C GLY A 90 11.77 -7.78 -3.12
N TRP A 91 11.40 -6.86 -2.26
CA TRP A 91 10.30 -6.98 -1.32
C TRP A 91 9.43 -5.73 -1.36
N ILE A 92 8.12 -5.93 -1.28
CA ILE A 92 7.15 -4.86 -1.11
C ILE A 92 6.62 -4.96 0.31
N VAL A 93 6.75 -3.89 1.09
CA VAL A 93 6.29 -3.83 2.48
C VAL A 93 5.36 -2.65 2.65
N GLU A 94 4.16 -2.89 3.17
CA GLU A 94 3.19 -1.85 3.47
C GLU A 94 3.13 -1.57 4.97
N VAL A 95 3.20 -0.30 5.34
CA VAL A 95 3.23 0.19 6.72
C VAL A 95 2.16 1.25 6.92
N LEU A 96 1.29 1.04 7.91
CA LEU A 96 0.32 2.02 8.38
C LEU A 96 0.92 2.85 9.51
N SER A 97 0.91 4.17 9.34
CA SER A 97 1.26 5.14 10.37
C SER A 97 0.03 5.98 10.75
N GLN A 98 -0.29 5.99 12.04
CA GLN A 98 -1.33 6.84 12.64
C GLN A 98 -0.72 7.58 13.84
N PRO A 99 -0.02 8.70 13.62
CA PRO A 99 0.74 9.38 14.67
C PRO A 99 -0.11 9.78 15.88
N TRP A 100 -1.36 10.19 15.65
CA TRP A 100 -2.30 10.58 16.71
C TRP A 100 -2.74 9.41 17.61
N LEU A 101 -2.59 8.16 17.15
CA LEU A 101 -2.83 6.96 17.95
C LEU A 101 -1.52 6.33 18.45
N LYS A 102 -0.35 6.90 18.12
CA LYS A 102 0.96 6.27 18.30
C LYS A 102 1.00 4.85 17.73
N ASN A 103 0.31 4.63 16.61
CA ASN A 103 0.22 3.33 15.96
C ASN A 103 1.10 3.33 14.71
N LEU A 104 2.05 2.41 14.66
CA LEU A 104 2.89 2.13 13.51
C LEU A 104 2.92 0.61 13.31
N GLN A 105 2.41 0.15 12.18
CA GLN A 105 2.20 -1.27 11.95
C GLN A 105 2.50 -1.67 10.52
N VAL A 106 3.29 -2.73 10.34
CA VAL A 106 3.41 -3.40 9.04
C VAL A 106 2.13 -4.19 8.78
N VAL A 107 1.40 -3.81 7.73
CA VAL A 107 0.09 -4.41 7.37
C VAL A 107 0.24 -5.55 6.38
N SER A 108 1.23 -5.48 5.49
CA SER A 108 1.47 -6.53 4.50
C SER A 108 2.94 -6.53 4.08
N PHE A 109 3.41 -7.69 3.60
CA PHE A 109 4.68 -7.80 2.90
C PHE A 109 4.58 -8.91 1.85
N LYS A 110 5.27 -8.74 0.72
CA LYS A 110 5.34 -9.74 -0.35
C LYS A 110 6.69 -9.69 -1.05
N LYS A 111 7.15 -10.82 -1.55
CA LYS A 111 8.32 -10.88 -2.43
C LYS A 111 7.94 -10.36 -3.81
N ILE A 112 8.88 -9.69 -4.49
CA ILE A 112 8.76 -9.36 -5.92
C ILE A 112 9.22 -10.58 -6.70
N ASP A 113 8.30 -11.22 -7.42
CA ASP A 113 8.63 -12.31 -8.32
C ASP A 113 9.18 -11.70 -9.62
N ASN A 114 10.42 -12.07 -9.97
CA ASN A 114 10.99 -11.76 -11.28
C ASN A 114 10.41 -12.77 -12.28
N ASN A 115 9.53 -12.32 -13.18
CA ASN A 115 9.18 -13.05 -14.39
C ASN A 115 10.30 -12.95 -15.43
#